data_AF-A0A1G2JNG2-F1
#
_entry.id   AF-A0A1G2JNG2-F1
#
_cell.length_a   1.000
_cell.length_b   1.000
_cell.length_c   1.000
_cell.angle_alpha   90.00
_cell.angle_beta   90.00
_cell.angle_gamma   90.00
#
_symmetry.space_group_name_H-M   'P 1'
#
loop_
_entity.id
_entity.type
_entity.pdbx_description
1 polymer ?
#
loop_
_entity_poly.entity_id
_entity_poly.type
_entity_poly.pdbx_seq_one_letter_code
_entity_poly.pdbx_strand_id
1 'polypeptide(L)'
;MGSKKNRGMMVSMADPERMDVGGRTWVVFEPFNGTRRVVQLAGSLEEKDVQFHVFAQSNTPMYLQRYDFVGEFHQGLARACLDGRWFHIRTNGEPAYSQRYDFVGCFFDEDFATARDKTGEFHIRKDGAPAYSERYTKVQSYNGGTAKVSVSSEIS
;
A
#
# COMPACT_ATOMS: atom_id res chain seq x y z
N MET A 1 -38.80 -23.21 -3.01
CA MET A 1 -37.69 -22.36 -3.51
C MET A 1 -36.77 -22.02 -2.35
N GLY A 2 -35.49 -22.36 -2.47
CA GLY A 2 -34.52 -22.30 -1.37
C GLY A 2 -33.98 -20.90 -1.10
N SER A 3 -34.08 -20.45 0.14
CA SER A 3 -33.34 -19.30 0.65
C SER A 3 -31.91 -19.72 1.00
N LYS A 4 -30.95 -19.42 0.13
CA LYS A 4 -29.53 -19.50 0.47
C LYS A 4 -29.23 -18.40 1.50
N LYS A 5 -29.16 -18.77 2.78
CA LYS A 5 -28.53 -17.94 3.81
C LYS A 5 -27.05 -17.85 3.47
N ASN A 6 -26.59 -16.68 3.02
CA ASN A 6 -25.17 -16.35 3.05
C ASN A 6 -24.72 -16.42 4.51
N ARG A 7 -24.05 -17.52 4.88
CA ARG A 7 -23.26 -17.58 6.11
C ARG A 7 -22.09 -16.63 5.88
N GLY A 8 -22.23 -15.39 6.36
CA GLY A 8 -21.09 -14.51 6.53
C GLY A 8 -20.03 -15.26 7.30
N MET A 9 -18.85 -15.40 6.70
CA MET A 9 -17.69 -16.00 7.34
C MET A 9 -17.36 -15.13 8.55
N MET A 10 -17.67 -15.63 9.75
CA MET A 10 -17.32 -14.97 11.00
C MET A 10 -15.82 -15.17 11.18
N VAL A 11 -15.03 -14.22 10.65
CA VAL A 11 -13.61 -14.15 10.95
C VAL A 11 -13.53 -13.82 12.43
N SER A 12 -13.14 -14.79 13.25
CA SER A 12 -12.74 -14.55 14.62
C SER A 12 -11.58 -13.56 14.58
N MET A 13 -11.85 -12.28 14.80
CA MET A 13 -10.80 -11.32 15.15
C MET A 13 -10.33 -11.75 16.54
N ALA A 14 -9.31 -12.60 16.59
CA ALA A 14 -8.58 -12.80 17.84
C ALA A 14 -8.16 -11.41 18.34
N ASP A 15 -8.29 -11.19 19.65
CA ASP A 15 -7.84 -9.94 20.25
C ASP A 15 -6.35 -9.73 19.92
N PRO A 16 -5.96 -8.53 19.47
CA PRO A 16 -4.58 -8.28 19.06
C PRO A 16 -3.63 -8.39 20.26
N GLU A 17 -2.44 -8.93 20.02
CA GLU A 17 -1.46 -9.16 21.08
C GLU A 17 -0.92 -7.83 21.61
N ARG A 18 -0.73 -7.72 22.93
CA ARG A 18 -0.10 -6.57 23.58
C ARG A 18 1.31 -6.92 24.01
N MET A 19 2.28 -6.12 23.57
CA MET A 19 3.70 -6.30 23.83
C MET A 19 4.28 -5.04 24.48
N ASP A 20 4.90 -5.17 25.66
CA ASP A 20 5.59 -4.05 26.32
C ASP A 20 7.09 -4.08 26.04
N VAL A 21 7.60 -3.05 25.37
CA VAL A 21 9.01 -2.93 24.98
C VAL A 21 9.52 -1.54 25.33
N GLY A 22 10.51 -1.46 26.23
CA GLY A 22 11.15 -0.19 26.61
C GLY A 22 10.21 0.81 27.27
N GLY A 23 9.21 0.34 28.03
CA GLY A 23 8.22 1.19 28.69
C GLY A 23 7.10 1.69 27.77
N ARG A 24 6.99 1.14 26.56
CA ARG A 24 5.92 1.42 25.59
C ARG A 24 5.13 0.16 25.31
N THR A 25 3.81 0.29 25.25
CA THR A 25 2.90 -0.79 24.88
C THR A 25 2.67 -0.75 23.37
N TRP A 26 2.75 -1.92 22.75
CA TRP A 26 2.50 -2.12 21.33
C TRP A 26 1.36 -3.10 21.15
N VAL A 27 0.42 -2.75 20.28
CA VAL A 27 -0.65 -3.65 19.84
C VAL A 27 -0.24 -4.22 18.49
N VAL A 28 -0.02 -5.52 18.45
CA VAL A 28 0.41 -6.25 17.25
C VAL A 28 -0.80 -6.99 16.69
N PHE A 29 -1.12 -6.70 15.44
CA PHE A 29 -2.21 -7.36 14.74
C PHE A 29 -1.68 -8.59 14.00
N GLU A 30 -2.53 -9.62 13.89
CA GLU A 30 -2.25 -10.76 13.02
C GLU A 30 -2.03 -10.28 11.58
N PRO A 31 -1.04 -10.85 10.87
CA PRO A 31 -0.75 -10.42 9.52
C PRO A 31 -1.91 -10.79 8.60
N PHE A 32 -2.27 -9.86 7.71
CA PHE A 32 -3.22 -10.09 6.63
C PHE A 32 -2.48 -9.96 5.30
N ASN A 33 -2.57 -10.99 4.45
CA ASN A 33 -1.86 -11.09 3.16
C ASN A 33 -0.35 -10.77 3.27
N GLY A 34 0.31 -11.31 4.30
CA GLY A 34 1.75 -11.11 4.53
C GLY A 34 2.15 -9.72 5.03
N THR A 35 1.17 -8.85 5.30
CA THR A 35 1.39 -7.52 5.90
C THR A 35 1.00 -7.54 7.37
N ARG A 36 1.88 -7.04 8.22
CA ARG A 36 1.66 -6.91 9.66
C ARG A 36 1.49 -5.44 10.02
N ARG A 37 0.46 -5.15 10.82
CA ARG A 37 0.16 -3.83 11.41
C ARG A 37 0.56 -3.85 12.89
N VAL A 38 1.16 -2.76 13.36
CA VAL A 38 1.61 -2.58 14.74
C VAL A 38 1.32 -1.15 15.17
N VAL A 39 0.67 -0.99 16.33
CA VAL A 39 0.29 0.32 16.87
C VAL A 39 0.98 0.56 18.21
N GLN A 40 1.70 1.66 18.35
CA GLN A 40 2.22 2.13 19.63
C GLN A 40 1.10 2.81 20.43
N LEU A 41 0.99 2.49 21.72
CA LEU A 41 0.09 3.17 22.64
C LEU A 41 0.87 4.06 23.62
N ALA A 42 0.34 5.25 23.88
CA ALA A 42 0.71 6.12 25.00
C ALA A 42 -0.46 6.14 25.99
N GLY A 43 -0.46 5.21 26.95
CA GLY A 43 -1.61 5.01 27.84
C GLY A 43 -2.80 4.40 27.11
N SER A 44 -3.92 5.12 27.00
CA SER A 44 -5.12 4.68 26.28
C SER A 44 -5.24 5.22 24.85
N LEU A 45 -4.25 5.99 24.36
CA LEU A 45 -4.29 6.64 23.06
C LEU A 45 -3.27 6.01 22.10
N GLU A 46 -3.65 5.86 20.83
CA GLU A 46 -2.75 5.41 19.75
C GLU A 46 -1.77 6.54 19.38
N GLU A 47 -0.47 6.29 19.50
CA GLU A 47 0.60 7.27 19.25
C GLU A 47 1.14 7.16 17.82
N LYS A 48 1.32 5.94 17.31
CA LYS A 48 1.84 5.69 15.96
C LYS A 48 1.44 4.33 15.42
N ASP A 49 0.79 4.31 14.26
CA ASP A 49 0.44 3.10 13.51
C ASP A 49 1.48 2.86 12.42
N VAL A 50 2.02 1.64 12.34
CA VAL A 50 3.00 1.25 11.34
C VAL A 50 2.70 -0.12 10.74
N GLN A 51 3.11 -0.30 9.49
CA GLN A 51 2.95 -1.52 8.72
C GLN A 51 4.29 -1.95 8.09
N PHE A 52 4.45 -3.25 7.91
CA PHE A 52 5.59 -3.88 7.25
C PHE A 52 5.24 -5.29 6.79
N HIS A 53 6.05 -5.85 5.90
CA HIS A 53 5.87 -7.23 5.45
C HIS A 53 6.54 -8.23 6.37
N VAL A 54 5.92 -9.40 6.51
CA VAL A 54 6.46 -10.56 7.25
C VAL A 54 6.62 -11.76 6.35
N PHE A 55 7.58 -12.62 6.67
CA PHE A 55 7.67 -13.94 6.05
C PHE A 55 6.49 -14.79 6.49
N ALA A 56 5.69 -15.29 5.55
CA ALA A 56 4.46 -16.04 5.86
C ALA A 56 4.68 -17.28 6.74
N GLN A 57 5.85 -17.92 6.64
CA GLN A 57 6.17 -19.15 7.38
C GLN A 57 6.59 -18.89 8.83
N SER A 58 7.35 -17.82 9.07
CA SER A 58 7.97 -17.53 10.38
C SER A 58 7.35 -16.34 11.09
N ASN A 59 6.48 -15.57 10.42
CA ASN A 59 5.88 -14.34 10.93
C ASN A 59 6.92 -13.29 11.38
N THR A 60 8.13 -13.37 10.84
CA THR A 60 9.23 -12.45 11.14
C THR A 60 9.25 -11.30 10.14
N PRO A 61 9.61 -10.07 10.56
CA PRO A 61 9.74 -8.94 9.65
C PRO A 61 10.70 -9.27 8.50
N MET A 62 10.30 -8.96 7.27
CA MET A 62 11.19 -9.09 6.10
C MET A 62 12.33 -8.07 6.11
N TYR A 63 12.10 -6.93 6.76
CA TYR A 63 13.03 -5.80 6.83
C TYR A 63 12.76 -4.93 8.07
N LEU A 64 13.66 -3.98 8.35
CA LEU A 64 13.61 -3.12 9.54
C LEU A 64 12.76 -1.86 9.36
N GLN A 65 12.58 -1.40 8.12
CA GLN A 65 11.81 -0.20 7.82
C GLN A 65 10.35 -0.37 8.23
N ARG A 66 9.71 0.75 8.58
CA ARG A 66 8.32 0.84 9.02
C ARG A 66 7.65 1.95 8.24
N TYR A 67 6.44 1.68 7.78
CA TYR A 67 5.69 2.56 6.90
C TYR A 67 4.31 2.83 7.48
N ASP A 68 3.67 3.92 7.10
CA ASP A 68 2.29 4.18 7.50
C ASP A 68 1.35 3.15 6.84
N PHE A 69 1.73 2.70 5.64
CA PHE A 69 1.04 1.67 4.89
C PHE A 69 2.01 0.91 4.00
N VAL A 70 1.81 -0.40 3.87
CA VAL A 70 2.39 -1.18 2.76
C VAL A 70 1.30 -2.03 2.10
N GLY A 71 1.33 -2.10 0.77
CA GLY A 71 0.51 -3.03 0.01
C GLY A 71 1.30 -4.28 -0.38
N GLU A 72 0.61 -5.26 -0.95
CA GLU A 72 1.22 -6.52 -1.40
C GLU A 72 2.30 -6.32 -2.46
N PHE A 73 3.24 -7.27 -2.51
CA PHE A 73 4.24 -7.34 -3.56
C PHE A 73 3.62 -7.83 -4.87
N HIS A 74 3.76 -7.03 -5.92
CA HIS A 74 3.54 -7.42 -7.30
C HIS A 74 4.83 -7.23 -8.08
N GLN A 75 5.32 -8.31 -8.71
CA GLN A 75 6.55 -8.30 -9.52
C GLN A 75 7.79 -7.74 -8.78
N GLY A 76 7.91 -8.07 -7.48
CA GLY A 76 9.05 -7.64 -6.65
C GLY A 76 8.97 -6.19 -6.15
N LEU A 77 7.88 -5.47 -6.43
CA LEU A 77 7.60 -4.13 -5.92
C LEU A 77 6.30 -4.13 -5.10
N ALA A 78 6.32 -3.42 -3.98
CA ALA A 78 5.13 -3.14 -3.17
C ALA A 78 4.96 -1.64 -3.07
N ARG A 79 3.71 -1.15 -3.08
CA ARG A 79 3.46 0.26 -2.76
C ARG A 79 3.62 0.49 -1.25
N ALA A 80 4.20 1.61 -0.88
CA ALA A 80 4.34 2.04 0.50
C ALA A 80 3.94 3.51 0.64
N CYS A 81 3.46 3.85 1.83
CA CYS A 81 3.22 5.23 2.25
C CYS A 81 4.12 5.56 3.44
N LEU A 82 4.80 6.70 3.38
CA LEU A 82 5.55 7.27 4.50
C LEU A 82 5.32 8.78 4.54
N ASP A 83 4.94 9.29 5.70
CA ASP A 83 4.65 10.71 5.93
C ASP A 83 3.63 11.26 4.91
N GLY A 84 2.62 10.46 4.59
CA GLY A 84 1.57 10.81 3.62
C GLY A 84 2.01 10.81 2.15
N ARG A 85 3.21 10.33 1.83
CA ARG A 85 3.73 10.24 0.46
C ARG A 85 3.87 8.80 0.01
N TRP A 86 3.43 8.55 -1.22
CA TRP A 86 3.40 7.22 -1.83
C TRP A 86 4.57 6.97 -2.76
N PHE A 87 5.08 5.75 -2.74
CA PHE A 87 6.16 5.26 -3.60
C PHE A 87 6.17 3.72 -3.61
N HIS A 88 7.10 3.12 -4.35
CA HIS A 88 7.30 1.68 -4.33
C HIS A 88 8.55 1.29 -3.54
N ILE A 89 8.47 0.17 -2.83
CA ILE A 89 9.56 -0.46 -2.11
C ILE A 89 9.90 -1.82 -2.73
N ARG A 90 11.17 -2.22 -2.63
CA ARG A 90 11.62 -3.57 -2.98
C ARG A 90 11.36 -4.55 -1.84
N THR A 91 11.63 -5.83 -2.07
CA THR A 91 11.49 -6.91 -1.07
C THR A 91 12.39 -6.73 0.16
N ASN A 92 13.49 -5.98 0.03
CA ASN A 92 14.36 -5.59 1.14
C ASN A 92 13.80 -4.41 1.97
N GLY A 93 12.64 -3.88 1.60
CA GLY A 93 12.00 -2.76 2.29
C GLY A 93 12.54 -1.39 1.91
N GLU A 94 13.52 -1.27 1.01
CA GLU A 94 14.04 0.03 0.59
C GLU A 94 13.21 0.63 -0.55
N PRO A 95 13.12 1.97 -0.65
CA PRO A 95 12.52 2.62 -1.80
C PRO A 95 13.16 2.14 -3.11
N ALA A 96 12.32 1.76 -4.08
CA ALA A 96 12.77 1.42 -5.42
C ALA A 96 13.40 2.63 -6.12
N TYR A 97 12.93 3.83 -5.78
CA TYR A 97 13.34 5.11 -6.35
C TYR A 97 13.10 6.28 -5.36
N SER A 98 13.59 7.48 -5.68
CA SER A 98 13.59 8.65 -4.77
C SER A 98 12.34 9.52 -4.88
N GLN A 99 11.61 9.43 -5.99
CA GLN A 99 10.37 10.17 -6.23
C GLN A 99 9.28 9.79 -5.22
N ARG A 100 8.44 10.77 -4.91
CA ARG A 100 7.35 10.66 -3.94
C ARG A 100 6.10 11.28 -4.53
N TYR A 101 4.99 10.56 -4.46
CA TYR A 101 3.73 10.93 -5.08
C TYR A 101 2.64 11.15 -4.03
N ASP A 102 1.54 11.78 -4.43
CA ASP A 102 0.34 11.89 -3.59
C ASP A 102 -0.41 10.56 -3.57
N PHE A 103 -0.23 9.73 -4.60
CA PHE A 103 -0.73 8.35 -4.67
C PHE A 103 0.07 7.53 -5.69
N VAL A 104 0.21 6.22 -5.44
CA VAL A 104 0.64 5.24 -6.46
C VAL A 104 -0.25 3.99 -6.43
N GLY A 105 -0.59 3.49 -7.61
CA GLY A 105 -1.20 2.17 -7.81
C GLY A 105 -0.16 1.05 -7.80
N CYS A 106 -0.61 -0.20 -7.89
CA CYS A 106 0.28 -1.36 -8.01
C CYS A 106 0.74 -1.57 -9.46
N PHE A 107 1.91 -2.20 -9.64
CA PHE A 107 2.34 -2.75 -10.92
C PHE A 107 1.65 -4.09 -11.20
N PHE A 108 0.46 -4.04 -11.79
CA PHE A 108 -0.27 -5.26 -12.19
C PHE A 108 0.27 -5.84 -13.50
N ASP A 109 0.44 -4.99 -14.51
CA ASP A 109 0.94 -5.32 -15.85
C ASP A 109 2.36 -4.76 -15.99
N GLU A 110 3.30 -5.54 -16.52
CA GLU A 110 4.76 -5.50 -16.28
C GLU A 110 5.52 -4.17 -16.43
N ASP A 111 4.89 -3.11 -16.91
CA ASP A 111 5.58 -1.89 -17.34
C ASP A 111 5.17 -0.62 -16.60
N PHE A 112 3.91 -0.53 -16.12
CA PHE A 112 3.38 0.74 -15.63
C PHE A 112 2.49 0.61 -14.39
N ALA A 113 2.62 1.59 -13.50
CA ALA A 113 1.69 1.82 -12.39
C ALA A 113 1.07 3.21 -12.55
N THR A 114 -0.15 3.39 -12.04
CA THR A 114 -0.74 4.72 -11.94
C THR A 114 -0.06 5.51 -10.82
N ALA A 115 0.10 6.81 -11.02
CA ALA A 115 0.57 7.73 -10.00
C ALA A 115 -0.23 9.03 -10.05
N ARG A 116 -0.26 9.75 -8.93
CA ARG A 116 -0.86 11.07 -8.83
C ARG A 116 0.11 12.04 -8.18
N ASP A 117 0.22 13.22 -8.76
CA ASP A 117 0.82 14.38 -8.15
C ASP A 117 -0.20 15.54 -8.12
N LYS A 118 0.25 16.73 -7.68
CA LYS A 118 -0.59 17.93 -7.58
C LYS A 118 -1.20 18.38 -8.90
N THR A 119 -0.66 17.93 -10.03
CA THR A 119 -1.06 18.36 -11.39
C THR A 119 -1.98 17.36 -12.07
N GLY A 120 -2.09 16.14 -11.56
CA GLY A 120 -3.03 15.13 -12.04
C GLY A 120 -2.51 13.71 -11.91
N GLU A 121 -3.24 12.79 -12.53
CA GLU A 121 -2.89 11.37 -12.61
C GLU A 121 -2.19 11.04 -13.93
N PHE A 122 -1.27 10.08 -13.88
CA PHE A 122 -0.44 9.64 -15.00
C PHE A 122 0.11 8.23 -14.72
N HIS A 123 0.91 7.69 -15.65
CA HIS A 123 1.59 6.41 -15.45
C HIS A 123 3.07 6.62 -15.13
N ILE A 124 3.61 5.80 -14.23
CA ILE A 124 5.03 5.75 -13.89
C ILE A 124 5.61 4.38 -14.27
N ARG A 125 6.89 4.39 -14.60
CA ARG A 125 7.70 3.18 -14.80
C ARG A 125 8.25 2.68 -13.47
N LYS A 126 8.86 1.50 -13.47
CA LYS A 126 9.49 0.87 -12.29
C LYS A 126 10.65 1.69 -11.68
N ASP A 127 11.25 2.60 -12.46
CA ASP A 127 12.26 3.56 -12.00
C ASP A 127 11.65 4.78 -11.27
N GLY A 128 10.31 4.86 -11.20
CA GLY A 128 9.59 5.99 -10.61
C GLY A 128 9.61 7.23 -11.48
N ALA A 129 9.99 7.15 -12.76
CA ALA A 129 9.82 8.27 -13.68
C ALA A 129 8.43 8.23 -14.32
N PRO A 130 7.82 9.39 -14.61
CA PRO A 130 6.64 9.45 -15.48
C PRO A 130 6.94 8.79 -16.83
N ALA A 131 6.01 7.97 -17.30
CA ALA A 131 6.09 7.36 -18.63
C ALA A 131 5.98 8.41 -19.75
N TYR A 132 5.30 9.52 -19.46
CA TYR A 132 5.03 10.65 -20.35
C TYR A 132 4.75 11.92 -19.53
N SER A 133 4.70 13.09 -20.18
CA SER A 133 4.59 14.41 -19.52
C SER A 133 3.17 14.85 -19.19
N GLU A 134 2.18 14.31 -19.87
CA GLU A 134 0.77 14.67 -19.75
C GLU A 134 0.21 14.31 -18.38
N ARG A 135 -0.85 15.02 -17.99
CA ARG A 135 -1.55 14.85 -16.73
C ARG A 135 -3.04 14.83 -17.01
N TYR A 136 -3.70 13.85 -16.40
CA TYR A 136 -5.12 13.57 -16.63
C TYR A 136 -5.88 13.69 -15.31
N THR A 137 -7.18 13.96 -15.39
CA THR A 137 -8.05 13.95 -14.21
C THR A 137 -8.16 12.54 -13.64
N LYS A 138 -8.12 11.52 -14.50
CA LYS A 138 -8.14 10.12 -14.09
C LYS A 138 -7.42 9.23 -15.10
N VAL A 139 -6.61 8.29 -14.64
CA VAL A 139 -6.03 7.19 -15.45
C VAL A 139 -6.47 5.84 -14.92
N GLN A 140 -6.88 4.96 -15.82
CA GLN A 140 -7.09 3.54 -15.51
C GLN A 140 -5.78 2.75 -15.65
N SER A 141 -5.73 1.57 -15.03
CA SER A 141 -4.60 0.64 -15.19
C SER A 141 -4.35 0.33 -16.67
N TYR A 142 -3.07 0.26 -17.03
CA TYR A 142 -2.62 -0.07 -18.38
C TYR A 142 -2.78 -1.57 -18.63
N ASN A 143 -3.75 -1.97 -19.45
CA ASN A 143 -4.00 -3.38 -19.77
C ASN A 143 -4.02 -3.57 -21.30
N GLY A 144 -3.21 -4.52 -21.81
CA GLY A 144 -3.25 -4.92 -23.22
C GLY A 144 -2.84 -3.83 -24.22
N GLY A 145 -1.94 -2.92 -23.84
CA GLY A 145 -1.39 -1.91 -24.75
C GLY A 145 -2.12 -0.56 -24.76
N THR A 146 -3.21 -0.41 -24.00
CA THR A 146 -3.94 0.86 -23.89
C THR A 146 -4.36 1.14 -22.45
N ALA A 147 -4.45 2.42 -22.09
CA ALA A 147 -5.06 2.87 -20.84
C ALA A 147 -6.13 3.92 -21.15
N LYS A 148 -7.29 3.82 -20.49
CA LYS A 148 -8.32 4.85 -20.58
C LYS A 148 -7.95 6.00 -19.67
N VAL A 149 -7.97 7.21 -20.23
CA VAL A 149 -7.68 8.44 -19.51
C VAL A 149 -8.85 9.40 -19.65
N SER A 150 -9.13 10.16 -18.60
CA SER A 150 -10.16 11.20 -18.60
C SER A 150 -9.49 12.56 -18.48
N VAL A 151 -9.81 13.45 -19.40
CA VAL A 151 -9.54 14.89 -19.30
C VAL A 151 -10.78 15.58 -18.78
N SER A 152 -10.61 16.63 -17.97
CA SER A 152 -11.72 17.51 -17.64
C SER A 152 -12.11 18.27 -18.90
N SER A 153 -13.27 17.94 -19.47
CA SER A 153 -13.91 18.82 -20.43
C SER A 153 -14.41 20.03 -19.66
N GLU A 154 -13.60 21.10 -19.58
CA GLU A 154 -14.17 22.42 -19.37
C GLU A 154 -14.98 22.72 -20.64
N ILE A 155 -16.30 22.58 -20.55
CA ILE A 155 -17.21 23.13 -21.55
C ILE A 155 -17.11 24.65 -21.37
N SER A 156 -16.41 25.30 -22.31
CA SER A 156 -16.49 26.75 -22.50
C SER A 156 -17.88 27.16 -22.97
#